data_AF-A0A842LW72-F1
#
_entry.id   AF-A0A842LW72-F1
#
_cell.length_a   1.000
_cell.length_b   1.000
_cell.length_c   1.000
_cell.angle_alpha   90.00
_cell.angle_beta   90.00
_cell.angle_gamma   90.00
#
_symmetry.space_group_name_H-M   'P 1'
#
loop_
_entity.id
_entity.type
_entity.pdbx_description
1 polymer ?
#
loop_
_entity_poly.entity_id
_entity_poly.type
_entity_poly.pdbx_seq_one_letter_code
_entity_poly.pdbx_strand_id
1 'polypeptide(L)'
;MIEWYGTPEELNVPKHDMELIEKWVEENKIELHEIYHFLHDHEMEGSKIIYGEQIEEARGDTRIISYEVYIIYDAAFIIRSEERQISGTNEIVKSSTRLGSLELPKVEGCKDCLNSKEQNKY
;
A
#
# COMPACT_ATOMS: atom_id res chain seq x y z
N MET A 1 -3.28 -11.09 -4.23
CA MET A 1 -1.87 -11.58 -4.21
C MET A 1 -0.96 -10.38 -4.47
N ILE A 2 0.19 -10.27 -3.80
CA ILE A 2 1.15 -9.19 -4.07
C ILE A 2 2.15 -9.65 -5.12
N GLU A 3 2.39 -8.82 -6.13
CA GLU A 3 3.46 -8.95 -7.11
C GLU A 3 4.50 -7.86 -6.84
N TRP A 4 5.63 -8.24 -6.25
CA TRP A 4 6.74 -7.34 -5.96
C TRP A 4 7.55 -7.01 -7.22
N TYR A 5 8.05 -5.78 -7.31
CA TYR A 5 8.80 -5.28 -8.47
C TYR A 5 10.31 -5.52 -8.41
N GLY A 6 10.76 -6.14 -7.34
CA GLY A 6 12.15 -6.50 -7.13
C GLY A 6 12.32 -7.32 -5.87
N THR A 7 13.56 -7.73 -5.61
CA THR A 7 13.94 -8.37 -4.34
C THR A 7 13.98 -7.35 -3.20
N PRO A 8 13.99 -7.79 -1.92
CA PRO A 8 14.17 -6.93 -0.76
C PRO A 8 15.37 -5.96 -0.92
N GLU A 9 16.47 -6.45 -1.47
CA GLU A 9 17.71 -5.68 -1.70
C GLU A 9 17.54 -4.63 -2.80
N GLU A 10 16.88 -4.98 -3.91
CA GLU A 10 16.62 -4.07 -5.03
C GLU A 10 15.67 -2.93 -4.63
N LEU A 11 14.69 -3.25 -3.78
CA LEU A 11 13.70 -2.30 -3.28
C LEU A 11 14.19 -1.51 -2.05
N ASN A 12 15.32 -1.91 -1.47
CA ASN A 12 15.81 -1.40 -0.18
C ASN A 12 14.74 -1.49 0.93
N VAL A 13 14.06 -2.64 0.99
CA VAL A 13 13.03 -2.96 1.98
C VAL A 13 13.48 -4.20 2.75
N PRO A 14 13.52 -4.20 4.09
CA PRO A 14 13.85 -5.39 4.86
C PRO A 14 12.93 -6.56 4.49
N LYS A 15 13.47 -7.77 4.36
CA LYS A 15 12.65 -8.95 4.03
C LYS A 15 11.50 -9.15 5.03
N HIS A 16 11.75 -8.90 6.31
CA HIS A 16 10.75 -8.98 7.36
C HIS A 16 9.56 -8.05 7.11
N ASP A 17 9.81 -6.85 6.59
CA ASP A 17 8.81 -5.85 6.28
C ASP A 17 7.89 -6.32 5.13
N MET A 18 8.48 -6.95 4.11
CA MET A 18 7.71 -7.56 3.02
C MET A 18 6.82 -8.70 3.52
N GLU A 19 7.34 -9.57 4.40
CA GLU A 19 6.58 -10.66 5.03
C GLU A 19 5.43 -10.12 5.92
N LEU A 20 5.66 -9.01 6.65
CA LEU A 20 4.63 -8.32 7.43
C LEU A 20 3.52 -7.76 6.54
N ILE A 21 3.88 -7.14 5.41
CA ILE A 21 2.92 -6.60 4.44
C ILE A 21 2.06 -7.71 3.84
N GLU A 22 2.67 -8.81 3.41
CA GLU A 22 1.95 -9.97 2.88
C GLU A 22 0.96 -10.54 3.89
N LYS A 23 1.41 -10.72 5.13
CA LYS A 23 0.56 -11.20 6.23
C LYS A 23 -0.60 -10.25 6.49
N TRP A 24 -0.33 -8.95 6.58
CA TRP A 24 -1.38 -7.96 6.82
C TRP A 24 -2.41 -7.95 5.69
N VAL A 25 -1.98 -8.02 4.43
CA VAL A 25 -2.91 -8.10 3.28
C VAL A 25 -3.78 -9.35 3.35
N GLU A 26 -3.21 -10.49 3.74
CA GLU A 26 -3.96 -11.74 3.92
C GLU A 26 -5.01 -11.63 5.02
N GLU A 27 -4.64 -11.05 6.18
CA GLU A 27 -5.52 -10.88 7.33
C GLU A 27 -6.63 -9.84 7.09
N ASN A 28 -6.41 -8.87 6.18
CA ASN A 28 -7.32 -7.76 5.92
C ASN A 28 -8.00 -7.83 4.54
N LYS A 29 -8.07 -9.01 3.91
CA LYS A 29 -8.70 -9.21 2.58
C LYS A 29 -10.12 -8.64 2.48
N ILE A 30 -10.94 -8.87 3.51
CA ILE A 30 -12.34 -8.41 3.52
C ILE A 30 -12.40 -6.88 3.61
N GLU A 31 -11.60 -6.27 4.50
CA GLU A 31 -11.54 -4.82 4.62
C GLU A 31 -11.03 -4.17 3.32
N LEU A 32 -9.97 -4.70 2.72
CA LEU A 32 -9.43 -4.21 1.45
C LEU A 32 -10.45 -4.31 0.31
N HIS A 33 -11.25 -5.37 0.29
CA HIS A 33 -12.36 -5.54 -0.66
C HIS A 33 -13.43 -4.46 -0.47
N GLU A 34 -13.84 -4.18 0.77
CA GLU A 34 -14.82 -3.14 1.09
C GLU A 34 -14.30 -1.73 0.75
N ILE A 35 -13.05 -1.43 1.08
CA ILE A 35 -12.40 -0.16 0.72
C ILE A 35 -12.37 0.01 -0.79
N TYR A 36 -11.98 -1.03 -1.53
CA TYR A 36 -11.99 -0.99 -2.99
C TYR A 36 -13.38 -0.66 -3.54
N HIS A 37 -14.43 -1.37 -3.10
CA HIS A 37 -15.79 -1.11 -3.55
C HIS A 37 -16.23 0.32 -3.22
N PHE A 38 -15.95 0.79 -2.01
CA PHE A 38 -16.24 2.17 -1.63
C PHE A 38 -15.56 3.18 -2.56
N LEU A 39 -14.26 3.03 -2.80
CA LEU A 39 -13.50 3.95 -3.65
C LEU A 39 -13.96 3.89 -5.10
N HIS A 40 -14.16 2.69 -5.65
CA HIS A 40 -14.63 2.48 -7.00
C HIS A 40 -16.02 3.11 -7.23
N ASP A 41 -16.98 2.83 -6.35
CA ASP A 41 -18.37 3.31 -6.49
C ASP A 41 -18.50 4.83 -6.38
N HIS A 42 -17.51 5.48 -5.77
CA HIS A 42 -17.47 6.94 -5.62
C HIS A 42 -16.45 7.62 -6.55
N GLU A 43 -15.82 6.87 -7.45
CA GLU A 43 -14.78 7.38 -8.37
C GLU A 43 -13.64 8.10 -7.63
N MET A 44 -13.22 7.54 -6.50
CA MET A 44 -12.18 8.09 -5.62
C MET A 44 -10.91 7.24 -5.65
N GLU A 45 -9.79 7.86 -5.31
CA GLU A 45 -8.56 7.18 -4.89
C GLU A 45 -8.43 7.24 -3.37
N GLY A 46 -7.69 6.29 -2.80
CA GLY A 46 -7.44 6.26 -1.36
C GLY A 46 -6.26 5.39 -0.99
N SER A 47 -5.76 5.59 0.22
CA SER A 47 -4.73 4.71 0.78
C SER A 47 -5.15 4.17 2.14
N LYS A 48 -4.64 2.98 2.44
CA LYS A 48 -4.77 2.33 3.74
C LYS A 48 -3.38 2.03 4.26
N ILE A 49 -3.02 2.66 5.38
CA ILE A 49 -1.74 2.40 6.06
C ILE A 49 -1.76 0.98 6.62
N ILE A 50 -0.71 0.24 6.29
CA ILE A 50 -0.44 -1.12 6.79
C ILE A 50 0.27 -1.01 8.13
N TYR A 51 1.41 -0.32 8.13
CA TYR A 51 2.15 0.03 9.33
C TYR A 51 3.11 1.19 9.02
N GLY A 52 3.67 1.76 10.09
CA GLY A 52 4.79 2.67 9.99
C GLY A 52 5.60 2.68 11.28
N GLU A 53 6.83 3.17 11.17
CA GLU A 53 7.75 3.32 12.28
C GLU A 53 8.36 4.72 12.26
N GLN A 54 8.66 5.22 13.46
CA GLN A 54 9.46 6.42 13.65
C GLN A 54 10.82 6.01 14.22
N ILE A 55 11.87 6.51 13.59
CA ILE A 55 13.27 6.24 13.94
C ILE A 55 13.91 7.58 14.28
N GLU A 56 14.45 7.68 15.50
CA GLU A 56 15.33 8.78 15.87
C GLU A 56 16.73 8.48 15.34
N GLU A 57 17.20 9.31 14.42
CA GLU A 57 18.55 9.19 13.86
C GLU A 57 19.57 9.98 14.70
N ALA A 58 20.84 9.66 14.49
CA ALA A 58 21.92 10.39 15.15
C ALA A 58 21.83 11.89 14.85
N ARG A 59 22.04 12.73 15.88
CA ARG A 59 21.91 14.21 15.86
C ARG A 59 20.48 14.75 15.98
N GLY A 60 19.50 13.89 16.26
CA GLY A 60 18.12 14.28 16.56
C GLY A 60 17.26 14.51 15.31
N ASP A 61 17.72 14.04 14.15
CA ASP A 61 16.88 13.92 12.96
C ASP A 61 15.81 12.86 13.22
N THR A 62 14.61 13.06 12.67
CA THR A 62 13.51 12.09 12.76
C THR A 62 13.24 11.52 11.38
N ARG A 63 13.21 10.19 11.25
CA ARG A 63 12.77 9.51 10.04
C ARG A 63 11.50 8.72 10.33
N ILE A 64 10.49 8.88 9.48
CA ILE A 64 9.26 8.11 9.53
C ILE A 64 9.21 7.27 8.25
N ILE A 65 9.03 5.97 8.39
CA ILE A 65 8.83 5.04 7.28
C ILE A 65 7.41 4.49 7.42
N SER A 66 6.64 4.50 6.34
CA SER A 66 5.32 3.88 6.31
C SER A 66 5.11 3.06 5.05
N TYR A 67 4.24 2.07 5.17
CA TYR A 67 3.82 1.21 4.09
C TYR A 67 2.31 1.27 3.98
N GLU A 68 1.81 1.40 2.75
CA GLU A 68 0.38 1.54 2.49
C GLU A 68 -0.04 0.76 1.25
N VAL A 69 -1.30 0.35 1.24
CA VAL A 69 -2.00 -0.04 0.02
C VAL A 69 -2.62 1.23 -0.55
N TYR A 70 -2.19 1.65 -1.73
CA TYR A 70 -2.80 2.73 -2.50
C TYR A 70 -3.71 2.15 -3.56
N ILE A 71 -4.97 2.57 -3.60
CA ILE A 71 -6.02 2.07 -4.49
C ILE A 71 -6.49 3.21 -5.37
N ILE A 72 -6.48 2.96 -6.68
CA ILE A 72 -6.93 3.90 -7.70
C ILE A 72 -7.65 3.13 -8.81
N TYR A 73 -8.92 3.44 -9.03
CA TYR A 73 -9.80 2.65 -9.90
C TYR A 73 -9.71 1.14 -9.57
N ASP A 74 -9.39 0.30 -10.56
CA ASP A 74 -9.27 -1.15 -10.46
C ASP A 74 -7.85 -1.62 -10.10
N ALA A 75 -6.97 -0.71 -9.68
CA ALA A 75 -5.58 -1.00 -9.37
C ALA A 75 -5.25 -0.74 -7.90
N ALA A 76 -4.45 -1.63 -7.31
CA ALA A 76 -3.87 -1.44 -5.99
C ALA A 76 -2.35 -1.62 -6.03
N PHE A 77 -1.63 -0.76 -5.29
CA PHE A 77 -0.17 -0.76 -5.22
C PHE A 77 0.29 -0.76 -3.77
N ILE A 78 1.40 -1.45 -3.52
CA ILE A 78 2.12 -1.33 -2.27
C ILE A 78 3.10 -0.17 -2.39
N ILE A 79 2.93 0.84 -1.55
CA ILE A 79 3.78 2.03 -1.52
C ILE A 79 4.56 2.03 -0.22
N ARG A 80 5.86 2.34 -0.31
CA ARG A 80 6.69 2.75 0.83
C ARG A 80 6.86 4.26 0.77
N SER A 81 6.56 4.94 1.86
CA SER A 81 6.82 6.35 2.03
C SER A 81 7.85 6.57 3.13
N GLU A 82 8.73 7.54 2.92
CA GLU A 82 9.74 7.96 3.89
C GLU A 82 9.68 9.48 4.04
N GLU A 83 9.54 9.93 5.29
CA GLU A 83 9.60 11.32 5.67
C GLU A 83 10.79 11.54 6.61
N ARG A 84 11.64 12.52 6.29
CA ARG A 84 12.80 12.87 7.12
C ARG A 84 12.71 14.33 7.53
N GLN A 85 12.68 14.57 8.83
CA GLN A 85 12.78 15.89 9.45
C GLN A 85 14.23 16.13 9.91
N ILE A 86 14.83 17.22 9.43
CA ILE A 86 16.23 17.56 9.73
C ILE A 86 16.30 18.45 10.97
N SER A 87 17.00 17.98 11.99
CA SER A 87 17.16 18.67 13.27
C SER A 87 17.80 20.05 13.10
N GLY A 88 17.27 21.04 13.83
CA GLY A 88 17.74 22.42 13.76
C GLY A 88 17.32 23.16 12.48
N THR A 89 16.45 22.58 11.65
CA THR A 89 15.86 23.22 10.47
C THR A 89 14.33 23.05 10.46
N ASN A 90 13.66 23.72 9.52
CA ASN A 90 12.25 23.49 9.20
C ASN A 90 12.08 22.59 7.95
N GLU A 91 13.13 21.86 7.56
CA GLU A 91 13.12 21.06 6.35
C GLU A 91 12.53 19.68 6.61
N ILE A 92 11.61 19.29 5.72
CA ILE A 92 11.00 17.96 5.66
C ILE A 92 11.20 17.43 4.25
N VAL A 93 11.89 16.30 4.13
CA VAL A 93 12.09 15.60 2.86
C VAL A 93 11.14 14.41 2.81
N LYS A 94 10.33 14.31 1.76
CA LYS A 94 9.42 13.19 1.53
C LYS A 94 9.81 12.45 0.27
N SER A 95 9.74 11.13 0.33
CA SER A 95 9.90 10.26 -0.83
C SER A 95 8.92 9.10 -0.75
N SER A 96 8.46 8.64 -1.91
CA SER A 96 7.56 7.50 -2.01
C SER A 96 7.99 6.61 -3.17
N THR A 97 7.96 5.30 -2.95
CA THR A 97 8.37 4.29 -3.92
C THR A 97 7.27 3.24 -4.03
N ARG A 98 6.89 2.92 -5.26
CA ARG A 98 6.00 1.78 -5.54
C ARG A 98 6.82 0.49 -5.49
N LEU A 99 6.47 -0.38 -4.56
CA LEU A 99 7.15 -1.63 -4.30
C LEU A 99 6.57 -2.81 -5.09
N GLY A 100 5.28 -2.75 -5.40
CA GLY A 100 4.57 -3.83 -6.09
C GLY A 100 3.12 -3.50 -6.41
N SER A 101 2.46 -4.43 -7.07
CA SER A 101 1.01 -4.43 -7.31
C SER A 101 0.31 -5.43 -6.41
N LEU A 102 -0.89 -5.08 -5.96
CA LEU A 102 -1.78 -5.96 -5.23
C LEU A 102 -2.95 -6.31 -6.14
N GLU A 103 -3.13 -7.60 -6.41
CA GLU A 103 -4.40 -8.09 -6.94
C GLU A 103 -5.47 -7.95 -5.84
N LEU A 104 -6.45 -7.09 -6.14
CA LEU A 104 -7.56 -6.79 -5.24
C LEU A 104 -8.35 -8.06 -4.88
N PRO A 105 -8.60 -8.31 -3.58
CA PRO A 105 -9.28 -9.50 -3.14
C PRO A 105 -10.73 -9.52 -3.64
N LYS A 106 -11.08 -10.62 -4.31
CA LYS A 106 -12.47 -10.92 -4.70
C LYS A 106 -13.09 -11.78 -3.62
N VAL A 107 -14.22 -11.36 -3.08
CA VAL A 107 -14.98 -12.11 -2.07
C VAL A 107 -16.09 -12.91 -2.76
N GLU A 108 -16.18 -14.20 -2.44
CA GLU A 108 -17.27 -15.05 -2.95
C GLU A 108 -18.63 -14.52 -2.51
N GLY A 109 -19.57 -14.43 -3.44
CA GLY A 109 -20.91 -13.89 -3.19
C GLY A 109 -21.03 -12.36 -3.32
N CYS A 110 -19.93 -11.63 -3.55
CA CYS A 110 -20.01 -10.20 -3.90
C CYS A 110 -20.56 -10.02 -5.32
N LYS A 111 -21.72 -9.37 -5.44
CA LYS A 111 -22.43 -9.16 -6.73
C LYS A 111 -21.61 -8.33 -7.72
N ASP A 112 -20.91 -7.32 -7.24
CA ASP A 112 -20.13 -6.42 -8.08
C ASP A 112 -18.86 -7.11 -8.61
N CYS A 113 -18.24 -7.98 -7.81
CA CYS A 113 -17.17 -8.86 -8.26
C CYS A 113 -17.63 -9.92 -9.28
N LEU A 114 -18.87 -10.41 -9.17
CA LEU A 114 -19.46 -11.38 -10.11
C LEU A 114 -19.76 -10.75 -11.48
N ASN A 115 -20.20 -9.48 -11.51
CA ASN A 115 -20.58 -8.76 -12.73
C ASN A 115 -19.39 -8.25 -13.56
N SER A 116 -18.18 -8.15 -12.98
CA SER A 116 -16.95 -7.73 -13.69
C SER A 116 -16.59 -8.63 -14.90
N LYS A 117 -17.16 -9.85 -15.00
CA LYS A 117 -16.96 -10.75 -16.15
C LYS A 117 -17.82 -10.40 -17.37
N GLU A 118 -18.89 -9.62 -17.22
CA GLU A 118 -19.83 -9.34 -18.33
C GLU A 118 -19.54 -8.04 -19.08
N GLN A 119 -18.72 -7.14 -18.52
CA GLN A 119 -18.45 -5.83 -19.14
C GLN A 119 -17.28 -5.83 -20.15
N ASN A 120 -16.48 -6.89 -20.23
CA ASN A 120 -15.41 -7.05 -21.24
C ASN A 120 -15.87 -7.77 -22.52
N LYS A 121 -17.09 -7.48 -22.98
CA LYS A 121 -17.68 -8.05 -24.21
C LYS A 121 -18.36 -7.01 -25.09
N TYR A 122 -17.75 -5.84 -25.32
CA TYR A 122 -18.14 -4.96 -26.43
C TYR A 122 -16.92 -4.27 -27.04
#